data_AF-A0A259KU06-F1
#
_entry.id   AF-A0A259KU06-F1
#
_cell.length_a   1.000
_cell.length_b   1.000
_cell.length_c   1.000
_cell.angle_alpha   90.00
_cell.angle_beta   90.00
_cell.angle_gamma   90.00
#
_symmetry.space_group_name_H-M   'P 1'
#
loop_
_entity.id
_entity.type
_entity.pdbx_description
1 polymer ?
#
loop_
_entity_poly.entity_id
_entity_poly.type
_entity_poly.pdbx_seq_one_letter_code
_entity_poly.pdbx_strand_id
1 'polypeptide(L)'
;GHRNGWGILTRHPWLGFEFAAFQKLWRLTGLDHLHVNGLRNKFWEPDDTVIASAHSCLAPFGGLAPIMPVFSSGQWAGQAADTYARLGSTDLMHLAGGGIIGHPQGIAAGVASLREAWEAATSGVSLAEYAKSHPALSGALAQFGASG
;
A
#
# COMPACT_ATOMS: atom_id res chain seq x y z
N GLY A 1 8.76 -9.59 5.27
CA GLY A 1 8.37 -10.15 6.58
C GLY A 1 6.91 -9.86 6.88
N HIS A 2 6.15 -10.91 7.20
CA HIS A 2 4.76 -10.78 7.62
C HIS A 2 4.67 -10.45 9.11
N ARG A 3 3.97 -9.38 9.49
CA ARG A 3 3.80 -8.96 10.90
C ARG A 3 2.53 -9.52 11.55
N ASN A 4 2.17 -10.80 11.29
CA ASN A 4 0.98 -11.37 11.94
C ASN A 4 1.21 -11.37 13.47
N GLY A 5 0.15 -11.15 14.23
CA GLY A 5 0.26 -10.88 15.67
C GLY A 5 0.50 -9.40 16.03
N TRP A 6 0.85 -8.52 15.08
CA TRP A 6 1.00 -7.07 15.31
C TRP A 6 -0.20 -6.47 16.07
N GLY A 7 -1.42 -6.78 15.64
CA GLY A 7 -2.63 -6.25 16.27
C GLY A 7 -2.89 -6.71 17.71
N ILE A 8 -2.21 -7.74 18.21
CA ILE A 8 -2.26 -8.12 19.64
C ILE A 8 -1.47 -7.11 20.47
N LEU A 9 -0.38 -6.59 19.91
CA LEU A 9 0.57 -5.74 20.61
C LEU A 9 0.18 -4.27 20.58
N THR A 10 -0.57 -3.81 19.58
CA THR A 10 -0.67 -2.36 19.29
C THR A 10 -2.07 -1.77 19.22
N ARG A 11 -3.11 -2.57 19.47
CA ARG A 11 -4.50 -2.08 19.39
C ARG A 11 -4.93 -1.19 20.53
N HIS A 12 -4.33 -1.34 21.70
CA HIS A 12 -4.66 -0.51 22.84
C HIS A 12 -3.68 0.68 22.88
N PRO A 13 -4.14 1.94 22.84
CA PRO A 13 -3.26 3.11 22.66
C PRO A 13 -2.26 3.33 23.80
N TRP A 14 -2.46 2.68 24.95
CA TRP A 14 -1.54 2.74 26.09
C TRP A 14 -0.72 1.46 26.32
N LEU A 15 -0.74 0.50 25.39
CA LEU A 15 -0.02 -0.77 25.54
C LEU A 15 0.79 -1.10 24.28
N GLY A 16 1.97 -1.70 24.48
CA GLY A 16 2.82 -2.19 23.40
C GLY A 16 3.89 -1.20 22.96
N PHE A 17 4.06 -1.05 21.65
CA PHE A 17 5.09 -0.21 21.07
C PHE A 17 4.68 0.30 19.69
N GLU A 18 5.23 1.46 19.33
CA GLU A 18 5.05 2.07 18.02
C GLU A 18 5.75 1.29 16.91
N PHE A 19 5.21 1.38 15.69
CA PHE A 19 5.78 0.68 14.53
C PHE A 19 7.22 1.09 14.26
N ALA A 20 7.56 2.36 14.51
CA ALA A 20 8.91 2.88 14.33
C ALA A 20 9.95 2.18 15.22
N ALA A 21 9.58 1.72 16.42
CA ALA A 21 10.45 0.92 17.27
C ALA A 21 10.51 -0.53 16.77
N PHE A 22 9.36 -1.12 16.45
CA PHE A 22 9.25 -2.49 15.95
C PHE A 22 10.09 -2.73 14.69
N GLN A 23 9.94 -1.87 13.68
CA GLN A 23 10.62 -2.07 12.40
C GLN A 23 12.14 -1.99 12.56
N LYS A 24 12.67 -1.16 13.47
CA LYS A 24 14.11 -1.09 13.74
C LYS A 24 14.65 -2.41 14.27
N LEU A 25 13.92 -3.06 15.18
CA LEU A 25 14.30 -4.37 15.71
C LEU A 25 14.33 -5.43 14.61
N TRP A 26 13.32 -5.47 13.74
CA TRP A 26 13.29 -6.41 12.61
C TRP A 26 14.27 -6.08 11.50
N ARG A 27 14.56 -4.81 11.25
CA ARG A 27 15.57 -4.37 10.29
C ARG A 27 16.97 -4.82 10.72
N LEU A 28 17.26 -4.82 12.02
CA LEU A 28 18.52 -5.36 12.57
C LEU A 28 18.67 -6.87 12.33
N THR A 29 17.58 -7.62 12.13
CA THR A 29 17.66 -9.04 11.80
C THR A 29 17.88 -9.30 10.30
N GLY A 30 18.06 -8.26 9.48
CA GLY A 30 18.33 -8.37 8.05
C GLY A 30 17.11 -8.54 7.15
N LEU A 31 15.93 -8.09 7.60
CA LEU A 31 14.71 -8.12 6.77
C LEU A 31 14.74 -7.05 5.67
N ASP A 32 14.37 -7.42 4.44
CA ASP A 32 14.34 -6.50 3.28
C ASP A 32 13.02 -5.74 3.10
N HIS A 33 11.92 -6.24 3.65
CA HIS A 33 10.57 -5.73 3.38
C HIS A 33 9.61 -6.00 4.55
N LEU A 34 8.73 -5.07 4.90
CA LEU A 34 7.83 -5.21 6.05
C LEU A 34 6.42 -4.70 5.73
N HIS A 35 5.41 -5.47 6.14
CA HIS A 35 4.02 -5.05 5.99
C HIS A 35 3.68 -3.81 6.83
N VAL A 36 2.94 -2.89 6.22
CA VAL A 36 2.46 -1.65 6.85
C VAL A 36 0.93 -1.53 6.84
N ASN A 37 0.20 -2.60 6.49
CA ASN A 37 -1.22 -2.57 6.07
C ASN A 37 -1.38 -1.71 4.81
N GLY A 38 -2.48 -1.01 4.60
CA GLY A 38 -2.70 -0.25 3.37
C GLY A 38 -3.66 0.91 3.60
N LEU A 39 -3.77 1.83 2.64
CA LEU A 39 -4.77 2.89 2.73
C LEU A 39 -6.16 2.32 2.49
N ARG A 40 -7.15 2.81 3.26
CA ARG A 40 -8.53 2.27 3.26
C ARG A 40 -8.53 0.74 3.43
N ASN A 41 -7.67 0.24 4.32
CA ASN A 41 -7.52 -1.19 4.55
C ASN A 41 -8.73 -1.78 5.30
N LYS A 42 -8.85 -3.10 5.26
CA LYS A 42 -9.91 -3.84 5.98
C LYS A 42 -9.57 -4.16 7.44
N PHE A 43 -8.41 -3.72 7.92
CA PHE A 43 -8.01 -3.87 9.32
C PHE A 43 -8.36 -2.60 10.10
N TRP A 44 -8.03 -2.61 11.40
CA TRP A 44 -8.38 -1.52 12.32
C TRP A 44 -7.48 -0.27 12.16
N GLU A 45 -6.32 -0.40 11.51
CA GLU A 45 -5.23 0.58 11.59
C GLU A 45 -5.56 1.81 10.72
N PRO A 46 -5.53 3.03 11.28
CA PRO A 46 -5.80 4.26 10.54
C PRO A 46 -4.78 4.53 9.43
N ASP A 47 -5.26 5.17 8.37
CA ASP A 47 -4.45 5.58 7.21
C ASP A 47 -3.19 6.37 7.60
N ASP A 48 -3.28 7.28 8.57
CA ASP A 48 -2.12 8.07 9.03
C ASP A 48 -1.04 7.20 9.68
N THR A 49 -1.44 6.20 10.46
CA THR A 49 -0.51 5.23 11.06
C THR A 49 0.15 4.35 9.99
N VAL A 50 -0.58 3.97 8.94
CA VAL A 50 -0.04 3.22 7.79
C VAL A 50 1.07 4.03 7.10
N ILE A 51 0.83 5.31 6.82
CA ILE A 51 1.81 6.17 6.15
C ILE A 51 3.01 6.48 7.05
N ALA A 52 2.79 6.76 8.33
CA ALA A 52 3.88 6.92 9.29
C ALA A 52 4.76 5.65 9.37
N SER A 53 4.14 4.47 9.31
CA SER A 53 4.84 3.19 9.27
C SER A 53 5.67 3.03 8.00
N ALA A 54 5.11 3.37 6.84
CA ALA A 54 5.80 3.32 5.55
C ALA A 54 7.00 4.29 5.49
N HIS A 55 6.83 5.52 5.98
CA HIS A 55 7.93 6.47 6.12
C HIS A 55 9.02 5.95 7.05
N SER A 56 8.65 5.30 8.16
CA SER A 56 9.64 4.71 9.06
C SER A 56 10.45 3.58 8.41
N CYS A 57 9.88 2.84 7.45
CA CYS A 57 10.58 1.81 6.70
C CYS A 57 11.67 2.40 5.80
N LEU A 58 11.37 3.52 5.14
CA LEU A 58 12.26 4.20 4.20
C LEU A 58 13.28 5.11 4.89
N ALA A 59 13.03 5.51 6.13
CA ALA A 59 13.90 6.41 6.87
C ALA A 59 15.33 5.82 7.09
N PRO A 60 16.38 6.67 7.08
CA PRO A 60 17.73 6.26 7.44
C PRO A 60 17.80 5.68 8.85
N PHE A 61 18.56 4.60 9.02
CA PHE A 61 18.77 3.98 10.33
C PHE A 61 20.11 3.25 10.41
N GLY A 62 21.05 3.78 11.20
CA GLY A 62 22.28 3.07 11.59
C GLY A 62 23.16 2.59 10.43
N GLY A 63 23.13 3.27 9.27
CA GLY A 63 23.86 2.86 8.07
C GLY A 63 23.28 1.62 7.35
N LEU A 64 22.14 1.08 7.81
CA LEU A 64 21.48 -0.05 7.17
C LEU A 64 20.65 0.41 5.96
N ALA A 65 20.52 -0.45 4.95
CA ALA A 65 19.62 -0.23 3.82
C ALA A 65 18.15 -0.05 4.27
N PRO A 66 17.35 0.80 3.60
CA PRO A 66 15.92 0.94 3.88
C PRO A 66 15.19 -0.38 3.64
N ILE A 67 14.06 -0.57 4.32
CA ILE A 67 13.20 -1.74 4.13
C ILE A 67 12.02 -1.35 3.25
N MET A 68 11.64 -2.22 2.32
CA MET A 68 10.54 -1.98 1.40
C MET A 68 9.19 -2.04 2.15
N PRO A 69 8.41 -0.95 2.25
CA PRO A 69 7.09 -1.01 2.86
C PRO A 69 6.11 -1.77 1.97
N VAL A 70 5.41 -2.74 2.56
CA VAL A 70 4.47 -3.61 1.84
C VAL A 70 3.04 -3.21 2.17
N PHE A 71 2.38 -2.60 1.19
CA PHE A 71 0.99 -2.17 1.26
C PHE A 71 0.06 -3.33 0.92
N SER A 72 -0.89 -3.68 1.79
CA SER A 72 -1.81 -4.80 1.59
C SER A 72 -3.18 -4.56 2.24
N SER A 73 -4.11 -5.52 2.10
CA SER A 73 -5.49 -5.48 2.62
C SER A 73 -6.41 -4.48 1.90
N GLY A 74 -7.31 -5.00 1.07
CA GLY A 74 -8.32 -4.19 0.36
C GLY A 74 -7.76 -3.32 -0.77
N GLN A 75 -6.50 -3.53 -1.15
CA GLN A 75 -5.82 -2.71 -2.16
C GLN A 75 -6.27 -3.06 -3.59
N TRP A 76 -6.43 -2.03 -4.42
CA TRP A 76 -6.73 -2.09 -5.85
C TRP A 76 -6.21 -0.81 -6.54
N ALA A 77 -6.46 -0.65 -7.84
CA ALA A 77 -5.98 0.48 -8.64
C ALA A 77 -6.28 1.88 -8.04
N GLY A 78 -7.44 2.05 -7.40
CA GLY A 78 -7.91 3.32 -6.85
C GLY A 78 -7.07 3.90 -5.71
N GLN A 79 -6.20 3.10 -5.07
CA GLN A 79 -5.30 3.55 -4.01
C GLN A 79 -3.96 4.08 -4.54
N ALA A 80 -3.64 3.96 -5.83
CA ALA A 80 -2.29 4.31 -6.32
C ALA A 80 -1.98 5.81 -6.15
N ALA A 81 -2.93 6.68 -6.52
CA ALA A 81 -2.73 8.13 -6.52
C ALA A 81 -2.51 8.70 -5.12
N ASP A 82 -3.33 8.33 -4.14
CA ASP A 82 -3.20 8.84 -2.77
C ASP A 82 -2.08 8.14 -2.00
N THR A 83 -1.80 6.86 -2.27
CA THR A 83 -0.59 6.21 -1.74
C THR A 83 0.66 6.94 -2.20
N TYR A 84 0.77 7.24 -3.50
CA TYR A 84 1.90 7.99 -4.05
C TYR A 84 1.99 9.40 -3.45
N ALA A 85 0.89 10.13 -3.40
CA ALA A 85 0.86 11.49 -2.86
C ALA A 85 1.26 11.55 -1.38
N ARG A 86 0.84 10.56 -0.56
CA ARG A 86 1.13 10.54 0.89
C ARG A 86 2.51 9.98 1.22
N LEU A 87 3.01 9.01 0.43
CA LEU A 87 4.33 8.42 0.63
C LEU A 87 5.44 9.26 -0.03
N GLY A 88 5.15 9.94 -1.14
CA GLY A 88 6.11 10.72 -1.91
C GLY A 88 7.19 9.89 -2.61
N SER A 89 6.97 8.58 -2.77
CA SER A 89 7.92 7.66 -3.41
C SER A 89 7.19 6.49 -4.08
N THR A 90 7.86 5.85 -5.05
CA THR A 90 7.48 4.57 -5.64
C THR A 90 8.17 3.37 -4.97
N ASP A 91 9.00 3.61 -3.96
CA ASP A 91 9.71 2.58 -3.19
C ASP A 91 8.77 1.85 -2.22
N LEU A 92 7.88 1.02 -2.79
CA LEU A 92 6.92 0.22 -2.04
C LEU A 92 6.51 -1.04 -2.82
N MET A 93 5.88 -1.98 -2.13
CA MET A 93 5.14 -3.07 -2.77
C MET A 93 3.63 -2.86 -2.58
N HIS A 94 2.86 -2.80 -3.67
CA HIS A 94 1.40 -2.66 -3.64
C HIS A 94 0.74 -4.03 -3.89
N LEU A 95 0.32 -4.72 -2.84
CA LEU A 95 -0.26 -6.07 -2.92
C LEU A 95 -1.79 -6.00 -3.01
N ALA A 96 -2.29 -6.14 -4.23
CA ALA A 96 -3.71 -6.20 -4.53
C ALA A 96 -4.16 -7.64 -4.76
N GLY A 97 -4.82 -8.24 -3.78
CA GLY A 97 -5.43 -9.57 -3.91
C GLY A 97 -6.71 -9.50 -4.75
N GLY A 98 -7.84 -9.21 -4.08
CA GLY A 98 -9.14 -9.06 -4.75
C GLY A 98 -9.18 -7.97 -5.82
N GLY A 99 -8.35 -6.92 -5.69
CA GLY A 99 -8.23 -5.86 -6.70
C GLY A 99 -7.66 -6.33 -8.05
N ILE A 100 -6.91 -7.43 -8.07
CA ILE A 100 -6.43 -8.07 -9.32
C ILE A 100 -7.39 -9.17 -9.74
N ILE A 101 -7.66 -10.11 -8.83
CA ILE A 101 -8.39 -11.35 -9.15
C ILE A 101 -9.85 -11.05 -9.50
N GLY A 102 -10.46 -10.05 -8.85
CA GLY A 102 -11.85 -9.66 -9.06
C GLY A 102 -12.07 -8.70 -10.24
N HIS A 103 -11.05 -8.43 -11.06
CA HIS A 103 -11.18 -7.50 -12.17
C HIS A 103 -12.16 -8.06 -13.24
N PRO A 104 -13.12 -7.28 -13.76
CA PRO A 104 -14.19 -7.79 -14.65
C PRO A 104 -13.67 -8.36 -15.98
N GLN A 105 -12.49 -7.92 -16.41
CA GLN A 105 -11.82 -8.39 -17.64
C GLN A 105 -10.71 -9.43 -17.34
N GLY A 106 -10.71 -10.04 -16.15
CA GLY A 106 -9.76 -11.08 -15.75
C GLY A 106 -8.45 -10.57 -15.16
N ILE A 107 -7.63 -11.51 -14.69
CA ILE A 107 -6.41 -11.26 -13.90
C ILE A 107 -5.40 -10.36 -14.63
N ALA A 108 -5.18 -10.59 -15.93
CA ALA A 108 -4.24 -9.79 -16.72
C ALA A 108 -4.64 -8.31 -16.75
N ALA A 109 -5.94 -8.03 -16.90
CA ALA A 109 -6.47 -6.67 -16.84
C ALA A 109 -6.42 -6.10 -15.40
N GLY A 110 -6.59 -6.94 -14.37
CA GLY A 110 -6.36 -6.53 -12.98
C GLY A 110 -4.92 -6.03 -12.75
N VAL A 111 -3.92 -6.75 -13.23
CA VAL A 111 -2.51 -6.33 -13.17
C VAL A 111 -2.28 -5.05 -14.01
N ALA A 112 -2.82 -4.99 -15.22
CA ALA A 112 -2.71 -3.81 -16.08
C ALA A 112 -3.29 -2.55 -15.40
N SER A 113 -4.47 -2.66 -14.79
CA SER A 113 -5.13 -1.54 -14.10
C SER A 113 -4.28 -0.93 -12.97
N LEU A 114 -3.51 -1.75 -12.25
CA LEU A 114 -2.59 -1.26 -11.21
C LEU A 114 -1.41 -0.52 -11.81
N ARG A 115 -0.82 -1.06 -12.89
CA ARG A 115 0.29 -0.41 -13.59
C ARG A 115 -0.15 0.95 -14.14
N GLU A 116 -1.28 0.97 -14.84
CA GLU A 116 -1.89 2.18 -15.38
C GLU A 116 -2.20 3.21 -14.28
N ALA A 117 -2.70 2.77 -13.12
CA ALA A 117 -2.97 3.67 -11.99
C ALA A 117 -1.69 4.29 -11.40
N TRP A 118 -0.60 3.52 -11.30
CA TRP A 118 0.70 4.03 -10.84
C TRP A 118 1.38 4.95 -11.86
N GLU A 119 1.24 4.65 -13.16
CA GLU A 119 1.69 5.54 -14.24
C GLU A 119 0.94 6.87 -14.20
N ALA A 120 -0.39 6.84 -14.03
CA ALA A 120 -1.20 8.05 -13.86
C ALA A 120 -0.77 8.86 -12.64
N ALA A 121 -0.58 8.19 -11.49
CA ALA A 121 -0.18 8.81 -10.23
C ALA A 121 1.19 9.52 -10.34
N THR A 122 2.18 8.85 -10.91
CA THR A 122 3.55 9.41 -11.06
C THR A 122 3.63 10.49 -12.14
N SER A 123 2.71 10.48 -13.11
CA SER A 123 2.59 11.51 -14.15
C SER A 123 1.73 12.71 -13.73
N GLY A 124 1.14 12.70 -12.52
CA GLY A 124 0.26 13.76 -12.04
C GLY A 124 -1.09 13.84 -12.76
N VAL A 125 -1.51 12.77 -13.45
CA VAL A 125 -2.79 12.68 -14.15
C VAL A 125 -3.81 12.00 -13.24
N SER A 126 -5.03 12.55 -13.17
CA SER A 126 -6.09 11.92 -12.36
C SER A 126 -6.46 10.54 -12.92
N LEU A 127 -6.81 9.58 -12.05
CA LEU A 127 -7.22 8.25 -12.48
C LEU A 127 -8.42 8.30 -13.43
N ALA A 128 -9.37 9.21 -13.20
CA ALA A 128 -10.54 9.40 -14.05
C ALA A 128 -10.17 9.86 -15.47
N GLU A 129 -9.18 10.74 -15.61
CA GLU A 129 -8.69 11.18 -16.91
C GLU A 129 -7.93 10.05 -17.61
N TYR A 130 -6.99 9.42 -16.90
CA TYR A 130 -6.18 8.34 -17.47
C TYR A 130 -7.04 7.16 -17.92
N ALA A 131 -8.09 6.84 -17.17
CA ALA A 131 -9.02 5.76 -17.49
C ALA A 131 -9.76 5.91 -18.84
N LYS A 132 -9.93 7.13 -19.36
CA LYS A 132 -10.67 7.36 -20.63
C LYS A 132 -10.08 6.59 -21.81
N SER A 133 -8.76 6.38 -21.82
CA SER A 133 -8.05 5.62 -22.86
C SER A 133 -7.50 4.28 -22.37
N HIS A 134 -7.78 3.88 -21.14
CA HIS A 134 -7.22 2.70 -20.49
C HIS A 134 -8.34 1.78 -19.98
N PRO A 135 -8.80 0.82 -20.82
CA PRO A 135 -9.95 -0.02 -20.50
C PRO A 135 -9.79 -0.87 -19.23
N ALA A 136 -8.57 -1.26 -18.88
CA ALA A 136 -8.30 -2.00 -17.65
C ALA A 136 -8.51 -1.08 -16.42
N LEU A 137 -7.87 0.09 -16.36
CA LEU A 137 -8.12 1.06 -15.30
C LEU A 137 -9.60 1.48 -15.22
N SER A 138 -10.25 1.75 -16.36
CA SER A 138 -11.68 2.07 -16.39
C SER A 138 -12.54 0.95 -15.81
N GLY A 139 -12.22 -0.31 -16.13
CA GLY A 139 -12.90 -1.49 -15.58
C GLY A 139 -12.73 -1.61 -14.07
N ALA A 140 -11.51 -1.38 -13.57
CA ALA A 140 -11.23 -1.38 -12.14
C ALA A 140 -12.00 -0.27 -11.39
N LEU A 141 -11.99 0.96 -11.92
CA LEU A 141 -12.72 2.08 -11.33
C LEU A 141 -14.23 1.84 -11.28
N ALA A 142 -14.81 1.28 -12.35
CA ALA A 142 -16.24 0.94 -12.37
C ALA A 142 -16.58 -0.17 -11.37
N GLN A 143 -15.74 -1.20 -11.26
CA GLN A 143 -15.98 -2.35 -10.40
C GLN A 143 -15.82 -2.02 -8.91
N PHE A 144 -14.77 -1.28 -8.54
CA PHE A 144 -14.36 -1.12 -7.14
C PHE A 144 -14.58 0.30 -6.61
N GLY A 145 -14.70 1.30 -7.48
CA GLY A 145 -14.84 2.72 -7.09
C GLY A 145 -16.18 3.07 -6.47
N ALA A 146 -17.23 2.26 -6.70
CA ALA A 146 -18.54 2.45 -6.07
C ALA A 146 -18.62 1.90 -4.63
N SER A 147 -17.59 1.18 -4.17
CA SER A 147 -17.56 0.48 -2.87
C SER A 147 -16.66 1.15 -1.82
N GLY A 148 -16.15 2.35 -2.10
CA GLY A 148 -15.17 3.08 -1.28
C GLY A 148 -15.68 4.42 -0.79
#